data_AF-A0A0B7A710-F1
#
_entry.id   AF-A0A0B7A710-F1
#
_cell.length_a   1.000
_cell.length_b   1.000
_cell.length_c   1.000
_cell.angle_alpha   90.00
_cell.angle_beta   90.00
_cell.angle_gamma   90.00
#
_symmetry.space_group_name_H-M   'P 1'
#
loop_
_entity.id
_entity.type
_entity.pdbx_description
1 polymer ?
#
loop_
_entity_poly.entity_id
_entity_poly.type
_entity_poly.pdbx_seq_one_letter_code
_entity_poly.pdbx_strand_id
1 'polypeptide(L)'
;MKGFAIDLDYVRPGGAIYGLAPDSTSDAYSEMEALGLRPVLSWIAKPCLIKSIQTEKKSGLLKPERIAIFSFGFADGYSRLLSGKGVLTDMKGKIYKIVDRVAMDTVAVRVDDSVTVDTPFYVLKDDYSSPNSASNIGDMTDNIADAVVTSLSLRLPRVYVTH
;
A
#
# COMPACT_ATOMS: atom_id res chain seq x y z
N MET A 1 -1.47 30.11 -21.08
CA MET A 1 -1.24 28.65 -21.19
C MET A 1 -2.55 28.06 -21.67
N LYS A 2 -2.65 27.64 -22.95
CA LYS A 2 -3.88 27.01 -23.48
C LYS A 2 -3.92 25.56 -22.99
N GLY A 3 -5.01 25.16 -22.35
CA GLY A 3 -5.17 23.83 -21.76
C GLY A 3 -5.20 22.73 -22.83
N PHE A 4 -4.57 21.61 -22.53
CA PHE A 4 -4.65 20.40 -23.35
C PHE A 4 -6.09 19.84 -23.25
N ALA A 5 -6.87 20.00 -24.33
CA ALA A 5 -8.07 19.23 -24.73
C ALA A 5 -9.41 19.99 -24.91
N ILE A 6 -9.60 21.22 -24.41
CA ILE A 6 -10.87 21.98 -24.58
C ILE A 6 -10.65 23.51 -24.62
N ASP A 7 -11.52 24.23 -25.32
CA ASP A 7 -11.54 25.71 -25.45
C ASP A 7 -12.09 26.38 -24.18
N LEU A 8 -11.54 26.01 -23.01
CA LEU A 8 -11.92 26.54 -21.70
C LEU A 8 -10.73 27.24 -21.02
N ASP A 9 -11.02 28.29 -20.26
CA ASP A 9 -10.03 29.11 -19.56
C ASP A 9 -9.54 28.52 -18.22
N TYR A 10 -10.23 27.51 -17.68
CA TYR A 10 -9.98 26.97 -16.34
C TYR A 10 -10.01 25.43 -16.28
N VAL A 11 -9.12 24.85 -15.46
CA VAL A 11 -9.08 23.42 -15.11
C VAL A 11 -9.27 23.23 -13.60
N ARG A 12 -9.85 22.11 -13.20
CA ARG A 12 -10.04 21.74 -11.78
C ARG A 12 -9.34 20.42 -11.49
N PRO A 13 -7.99 20.41 -11.39
CA PRO A 13 -7.27 19.17 -11.17
C PRO A 13 -7.59 18.62 -9.78
N GLY A 14 -8.11 17.39 -9.75
CA GLY A 14 -8.42 16.63 -8.54
C GLY A 14 -7.26 15.70 -8.17
N GLY A 15 -7.46 14.38 -8.29
CA GLY A 15 -6.46 13.35 -7.96
C GLY A 15 -5.06 13.58 -8.54
N ALA A 16 -4.96 14.21 -9.73
CA ALA A 16 -3.69 14.56 -10.36
C ALA A 16 -2.79 15.45 -9.48
N ILE A 17 -3.34 16.35 -8.65
CA ILE A 17 -2.53 17.19 -7.73
C ILE A 17 -1.85 16.37 -6.63
N TYR A 18 -2.36 15.17 -6.35
CA TYR A 18 -1.80 14.19 -5.42
C TYR A 18 -0.99 13.11 -6.16
N GLY A 19 -0.81 13.25 -7.47
CA GLY A 19 -0.16 12.26 -8.32
C GLY A 19 -0.89 10.93 -8.38
N LEU A 20 -2.23 10.91 -8.26
CA LEU A 20 -2.99 9.69 -8.48
C LEU A 20 -3.11 9.44 -9.98
N ALA A 21 -2.63 8.29 -10.43
CA ALA A 21 -2.79 7.85 -11.81
C ALA A 21 -4.26 7.45 -12.07
N PRO A 22 -4.80 7.70 -13.27
CA PRO A 22 -6.20 7.40 -13.60
C PRO A 22 -6.52 5.90 -13.61
N ASP A 23 -5.53 5.07 -13.90
CA ASP A 23 -5.61 3.61 -13.82
C ASP A 23 -4.23 3.03 -13.43
N SER A 24 -4.13 1.70 -13.41
CA SER A 24 -2.92 0.99 -13.01
C SER A 24 -2.00 0.59 -14.17
N THR A 25 -2.28 1.09 -15.38
CA THR A 25 -1.51 0.73 -16.57
C THR A 25 -0.15 1.43 -16.58
N SER A 26 0.84 0.77 -17.19
CA SER A 26 2.16 1.34 -17.41
C SER A 26 2.13 2.62 -18.25
N ASP A 27 1.16 2.74 -19.17
CA ASP A 27 1.00 3.92 -20.02
C ASP A 27 0.52 5.11 -19.18
N ALA A 28 -0.51 4.93 -18.34
CA ALA A 28 -0.97 5.97 -17.42
C ALA A 28 0.13 6.44 -16.45
N TYR A 29 0.95 5.51 -15.94
CA TYR A 29 2.09 5.88 -15.09
C TYR A 29 3.14 6.69 -15.84
N SER A 30 3.48 6.28 -17.06
CA SER A 30 4.44 6.98 -17.91
C SER A 30 3.98 8.39 -18.25
N GLU A 31 2.68 8.59 -18.49
CA GLU A 31 2.09 9.91 -18.72
C GLU A 31 2.19 10.81 -17.49
N MET A 32 1.88 10.28 -16.30
CA MET A 32 2.01 11.02 -15.04
C MET A 32 3.46 11.46 -14.81
N GLU A 33 4.42 10.56 -15.00
CA GLU A 33 5.85 10.86 -14.86
C GLU A 33 6.34 11.87 -15.91
N ALA A 34 5.88 11.77 -17.17
CA ALA A 34 6.22 12.72 -18.23
C ALA A 34 5.70 14.13 -17.94
N LEU A 35 4.60 14.26 -17.19
CA LEU A 35 4.07 15.52 -16.69
C LEU A 35 4.76 16.00 -15.40
N GLY A 36 5.73 15.24 -14.87
CA GLY A 36 6.41 15.54 -13.61
C GLY A 36 5.54 15.30 -12.37
N LEU A 37 4.42 14.59 -12.52
CA LEU A 37 3.56 14.21 -11.41
C LEU A 37 4.10 12.94 -10.75
N ARG A 38 3.99 12.89 -9.42
CA ARG A 38 4.42 11.76 -8.60
C ARG A 38 3.43 11.54 -7.47
N PRO A 39 3.20 10.29 -7.02
CA PRO A 39 2.40 10.05 -5.85
C PRO A 39 3.00 10.78 -4.64
N VAL A 40 2.15 11.35 -3.79
CA VAL A 40 2.60 12.14 -2.63
C VAL A 40 2.29 11.47 -1.29
N LEU A 41 1.64 10.31 -1.31
CA LEU A 41 1.16 9.62 -0.11
C LEU A 41 1.91 8.30 0.07
N SER A 42 2.53 8.17 1.25
CA SER A 42 3.04 6.92 1.77
C SER A 42 2.39 6.62 3.11
N TRP A 43 2.05 5.36 3.35
CA TRP A 43 1.65 4.86 4.67
C TRP A 43 2.73 3.92 5.17
N ILE A 44 3.42 4.31 6.25
CA ILE A 44 4.49 3.54 6.87
C ILE A 44 4.02 2.94 8.20
N ALA A 45 4.38 1.69 8.47
CA ALA A 45 4.11 1.01 9.74
C ALA A 45 5.31 0.15 10.17
N LYS A 46 5.35 -0.21 11.45
CA LYS A 46 6.31 -1.15 12.03
C LYS A 46 5.58 -2.34 12.67
N PRO A 47 6.20 -3.53 12.74
CA PRO A 47 5.65 -4.64 13.51
C PRO A 47 5.56 -4.28 15.00
N CYS A 48 4.44 -4.59 15.64
CA CYS A 48 4.31 -4.51 17.10
C CYS A 48 4.71 -5.82 17.80
N LEU A 49 4.70 -6.95 17.07
CA LEU A 49 5.08 -8.26 17.56
C LEU A 49 5.65 -9.10 16.41
N ILE A 50 6.66 -9.92 16.69
CA ILE A 50 7.14 -10.96 15.78
C ILE A 50 7.18 -12.28 16.53
N LYS A 51 6.57 -13.32 15.95
CA LYS A 51 6.52 -14.66 16.55
C LYS A 51 6.83 -15.74 15.52
N SER A 52 7.58 -16.75 15.94
CA SER A 52 7.75 -17.99 15.19
C SER A 52 6.61 -18.95 15.49
N ILE A 53 5.95 -19.44 14.45
CA ILE A 53 4.91 -20.47 14.52
C ILE A 53 5.33 -21.68 13.68
N GLN A 54 4.81 -22.85 14.01
CA GLN A 54 4.97 -24.05 13.19
C GLN A 54 3.75 -24.14 12.26
N THR A 55 3.97 -24.16 10.94
CA THR A 55 2.89 -24.35 9.96
C THR A 55 2.98 -25.74 9.33
N GLU A 56 1.85 -26.44 9.28
CA GLU A 56 1.75 -27.74 8.59
C GLU A 56 1.79 -27.54 7.07
N LYS A 57 2.71 -28.22 6.40
CA LYS A 57 2.64 -28.37 4.93
C LYS A 57 1.72 -29.51 4.54
N LYS A 58 1.24 -29.49 3.29
CA LYS A 58 0.53 -30.61 2.65
C LYS A 58 1.25 -31.97 2.75
N SER A 59 2.57 -31.97 3.00
CA SER A 59 3.39 -33.18 3.20
C SER A 59 3.44 -33.67 4.67
N GLY A 60 2.69 -33.06 5.59
CA GLY A 60 2.72 -33.38 7.03
C GLY A 60 3.97 -32.88 7.77
N LEU A 61 4.87 -32.17 7.08
CA LEU A 61 6.07 -31.58 7.70
C LEU A 61 5.74 -30.18 8.24
N LEU A 62 6.05 -29.93 9.51
CA LEU A 62 5.99 -28.60 10.12
C LEU A 62 7.19 -27.77 9.65
N LYS A 63 6.95 -26.56 9.16
CA LYS A 63 8.01 -25.58 8.91
C LYS A 63 7.86 -24.39 9.86
N PRO A 64 8.94 -23.93 10.51
CA PRO A 64 8.90 -22.67 11.23
C PRO A 64 8.66 -21.52 10.23
N GLU A 65 7.63 -20.72 10.50
CA GLU A 65 7.35 -19.46 9.82
C GLU A 65 7.37 -18.32 10.83
N ARG A 66 7.97 -17.19 10.44
CA ARG A 66 7.97 -15.97 11.25
C ARG A 66 6.85 -15.06 10.79
N ILE A 67 6.00 -14.68 11.72
CA ILE A 67 4.87 -13.80 11.48
C ILE A 67 5.10 -12.49 12.24
N ALA A 68 5.08 -11.38 11.52
CA ALA A 68 5.01 -10.04 12.05
C ALA A 68 3.54 -9.61 12.15
N ILE A 69 3.16 -9.05 13.29
CA ILE A 69 1.85 -8.43 13.51
C ILE A 69 2.03 -6.92 13.45
N PHE A 70 1.18 -6.26 12.67
CA PHE A 70 1.11 -4.80 12.58
C PHE A 70 -0.17 -4.30 13.25
N SER A 71 -0.11 -3.13 13.87
CA SER A 71 -1.22 -2.49 14.58
C SER A 71 -2.02 -1.55 13.66
N PHE A 72 -2.47 -2.08 12.53
CA PHE A 72 -3.46 -1.42 11.67
C PHE A 72 -4.38 -2.48 11.05
N GLY A 73 -5.56 -2.07 10.59
CA GLY A 73 -6.47 -2.96 9.89
C GLY A 73 -7.55 -2.23 9.10
N PHE A 74 -8.70 -2.87 8.90
CA PHE A 74 -9.78 -2.30 8.09
C PHE A 74 -10.42 -1.07 8.72
N ALA A 75 -10.34 -0.89 10.05
CA ALA A 75 -10.79 0.35 10.69
C ALA A 75 -9.88 1.54 10.38
N ASP A 76 -8.65 1.28 9.95
CA ASP A 76 -7.70 2.31 9.55
C ASP A 76 -7.79 2.65 8.05
N GLY A 77 -8.59 1.91 7.28
CA GLY A 77 -8.75 2.05 5.83
C GLY A 77 -8.04 0.96 5.02
N TYR A 78 -7.35 0.01 5.67
CA TYR A 78 -6.72 -1.10 4.95
C TYR A 78 -7.75 -2.18 4.61
N SER A 79 -8.18 -2.24 3.34
CA SER A 79 -9.32 -3.07 2.93
C SER A 79 -9.23 -4.53 3.37
N ARG A 80 -10.34 -5.05 3.90
CA ARG A 80 -10.46 -6.47 4.26
C ARG A 80 -10.31 -7.40 3.06
N LEU A 81 -10.57 -6.92 1.85
CA LEU A 81 -10.38 -7.67 0.61
C LEU A 81 -8.91 -8.03 0.35
N LEU A 82 -7.95 -7.35 0.99
CA LEU A 82 -6.52 -7.67 0.88
C LEU A 82 -6.09 -8.91 1.69
N SER A 83 -7.03 -9.54 2.41
CA SER A 83 -6.79 -10.78 3.16
C SER A 83 -6.16 -11.87 2.28
N GLY A 84 -4.96 -12.33 2.64
CA GLY A 84 -4.24 -13.40 1.93
C GLY A 84 -3.68 -13.04 0.54
N LYS A 85 -3.89 -11.82 0.04
CA LYS A 85 -3.36 -11.37 -1.26
C LYS A 85 -2.58 -10.05 -1.22
N GLY A 86 -2.83 -9.20 -0.23
CA GLY A 86 -2.11 -7.95 -0.05
C GLY A 86 -0.64 -8.18 0.32
N VAL A 87 0.17 -7.16 0.07
CA VAL A 87 1.60 -7.16 0.36
C VAL A 87 2.03 -5.86 1.02
N LEU A 88 3.12 -5.92 1.79
CA LEU A 88 3.88 -4.77 2.27
C LEU A 88 5.30 -4.86 1.70
N THR A 89 6.00 -3.73 1.63
CA THR A 89 7.43 -3.72 1.29
C THR A 89 8.26 -3.09 2.39
N ASP A 90 9.45 -3.62 2.66
CA ASP A 90 10.43 -2.93 3.51
C ASP A 90 11.05 -1.72 2.78
N MET A 91 11.91 -0.97 3.48
CA MET A 91 12.63 0.18 2.92
C MET A 91 13.62 -0.16 1.80
N LYS A 92 13.94 -1.45 1.61
CA LYS A 92 14.81 -1.93 0.53
C LYS A 92 14.01 -2.44 -0.67
N GLY A 93 12.68 -2.35 -0.62
CA GLY A 93 11.77 -2.83 -1.67
C GLY A 93 11.50 -4.33 -1.63
N LYS A 94 11.90 -5.05 -0.57
CA LYS A 94 11.60 -6.48 -0.44
C LYS A 94 10.13 -6.66 -0.09
N ILE A 95 9.47 -7.59 -0.80
CA ILE A 95 8.03 -7.82 -0.71
C ILE A 95 7.69 -8.88 0.34
N TYR A 96 6.68 -8.60 1.15
CA TYR A 96 6.19 -9.46 2.22
C TYR A 96 4.68 -9.64 2.12
N LYS A 97 4.21 -10.89 2.21
CA LYS A 97 2.81 -11.24 1.98
C LYS A 97 1.99 -11.21 3.26
N ILE A 98 0.78 -10.68 3.18
CA ILE A 98 -0.26 -10.88 4.18
C ILE A 98 -0.71 -12.34 4.12
N VAL A 99 -0.76 -13.01 5.27
CA VAL A 99 -1.01 -14.46 5.34
C VAL A 99 -2.31 -14.85 6.02
N ASP A 100 -3.06 -13.88 6.56
CA ASP A 100 -4.33 -14.10 7.21
C ASP A 100 -5.35 -13.03 6.81
N ARG A 101 -6.54 -13.09 7.40
CA ARG A 101 -7.55 -12.07 7.34
C ARG A 101 -7.01 -10.77 7.90
N VAL A 102 -7.23 -9.68 7.17
CA VAL A 102 -7.12 -8.33 7.72
C VAL A 102 -8.22 -8.19 8.78
N ALA A 103 -7.82 -7.97 10.03
CA ALA A 103 -8.73 -7.72 11.14
C ALA A 103 -9.02 -6.22 11.26
N MET A 104 -9.76 -5.83 12.30
CA MET A 104 -10.13 -4.42 12.53
C MET A 104 -8.89 -3.54 12.73
N ASP A 105 -7.95 -4.03 13.55
CA ASP A 105 -6.78 -3.28 14.02
C ASP A 105 -5.46 -4.03 13.82
N THR A 106 -5.49 -5.21 13.20
CA THR A 106 -4.29 -6.03 13.02
C THR A 106 -4.18 -6.67 11.64
N VAL A 107 -2.95 -6.73 11.15
CA VAL A 107 -2.56 -7.47 9.95
C VAL A 107 -1.38 -8.38 10.26
N ALA A 108 -1.46 -9.64 9.82
CA ALA A 108 -0.41 -10.64 9.96
C ALA A 108 0.36 -10.81 8.64
N VAL A 109 1.68 -10.63 8.71
CA VAL A 109 2.58 -10.66 7.55
C VAL A 109 3.65 -11.71 7.78
N ARG A 110 3.86 -12.59 6.80
CA ARG A 110 4.98 -13.53 6.85
C ARG A 110 6.27 -12.80 6.52
N VAL A 111 7.25 -12.91 7.41
CA VAL A 111 8.56 -12.24 7.33
C VAL A 111 9.71 -13.24 7.42
N ASP A 112 10.91 -12.77 7.13
CA ASP A 112 12.15 -13.54 7.27
C ASP A 112 12.96 -13.06 8.49
N ASP A 113 14.12 -13.67 8.72
CA ASP A 113 14.96 -13.41 9.89
C ASP A 113 15.60 -12.01 9.94
N SER A 114 15.64 -11.28 8.82
CA SER A 114 16.16 -9.91 8.80
C SER A 114 15.19 -8.86 9.38
N VAL A 115 13.93 -9.25 9.58
CA VAL A 115 12.89 -8.33 10.08
C VAL A 115 12.85 -8.32 11.61
N THR A 116 12.88 -7.11 12.16
CA THR A 116 12.75 -6.81 13.59
C THR A 116 11.54 -5.91 13.83
N VAL A 117 11.15 -5.71 15.09
CA VAL A 117 10.07 -4.78 15.45
C VAL A 117 10.38 -3.32 15.07
N ASP A 118 11.66 -2.98 14.88
CA ASP A 118 12.08 -1.65 14.46
C ASP A 118 12.11 -1.47 12.94
N THR A 119 11.99 -2.56 12.17
CA THR A 119 12.02 -2.53 10.70
C THR A 119 10.75 -1.85 10.18
N PRO A 120 10.86 -0.71 9.48
CA PRO A 120 9.70 -0.03 8.93
C PRO A 120 9.33 -0.59 7.55
N PHE A 121 8.03 -0.58 7.27
CA PHE A 121 7.42 -1.09 6.05
C PHE A 121 6.52 -0.03 5.44
N TYR A 122 6.50 0.03 4.12
CA TYR A 122 5.42 0.66 3.38
C TYR A 122 4.21 -0.28 3.36
N VAL A 123 3.10 0.20 3.90
CA VAL A 123 1.77 -0.36 3.72
C VAL A 123 1.20 0.10 2.38
N LEU A 124 1.33 1.39 2.09
CA LEU A 124 1.12 2.00 0.79
C LEU A 124 2.39 2.78 0.45
N LYS A 125 2.95 2.56 -0.74
CA LYS A 125 4.17 3.24 -1.20
C LYS A 125 3.84 4.28 -2.27
N ASP A 126 4.49 5.44 -2.19
CA ASP A 126 4.42 6.56 -3.12
C ASP A 126 5.19 6.32 -4.43
N ASP A 127 4.97 5.16 -5.03
CA ASP A 127 5.68 4.69 -6.23
C ASP A 127 4.69 3.92 -7.09
N TYR A 128 4.44 4.40 -8.32
CA TYR A 128 3.45 3.80 -9.23
C TYR A 128 3.71 2.31 -9.47
N SER A 129 4.99 1.94 -9.64
CA SER A 129 5.42 0.58 -9.95
C SER A 129 5.38 -0.37 -8.75
N SER A 130 5.20 0.16 -7.54
CA SER A 130 5.21 -0.64 -6.32
C SER A 130 4.01 -1.59 -6.26
N PRO A 131 4.19 -2.86 -5.86
CA PRO A 131 3.07 -3.81 -5.74
C PRO A 131 2.03 -3.40 -4.69
N ASN A 132 2.38 -2.46 -3.80
CA ASN A 132 1.47 -1.83 -2.85
C ASN A 132 1.36 -0.31 -3.08
N SER A 133 1.40 0.11 -4.35
CA SER A 133 0.95 1.45 -4.76
C SER A 133 -0.57 1.59 -4.58
N ALA A 134 -1.07 2.83 -4.56
CA ALA A 134 -2.51 3.08 -4.43
C ALA A 134 -3.32 2.42 -5.57
N SER A 135 -2.84 2.50 -6.81
CA SER A 135 -3.49 1.89 -7.97
C SER A 135 -3.49 0.36 -7.89
N ASN A 136 -2.35 -0.26 -7.53
CA ASN A 136 -2.27 -1.72 -7.40
C ASN A 136 -3.12 -2.25 -6.22
N ILE A 137 -3.23 -1.50 -5.13
CA ILE A 137 -4.18 -1.81 -4.05
C ILE A 137 -5.62 -1.67 -4.56
N GLY A 138 -5.91 -0.65 -5.37
CA GLY A 138 -7.19 -0.47 -6.05
C GLY A 138 -7.58 -1.71 -6.82
N ASP A 139 -6.73 -2.15 -7.76
CA ASP A 139 -6.94 -3.34 -8.58
C ASP A 139 -7.16 -4.59 -7.73
N MET A 140 -6.32 -4.81 -6.70
CA MET A 140 -6.47 -5.94 -5.80
C MET A 140 -7.79 -5.91 -5.03
N THR A 141 -8.47 -4.77 -4.94
CA THR A 141 -9.73 -4.59 -4.20
C THR A 141 -10.91 -4.25 -5.11
N ASP A 142 -10.75 -4.44 -6.42
CA ASP A 142 -11.75 -4.12 -7.45
C ASP A 142 -12.22 -2.66 -7.36
N ASN A 143 -11.26 -1.74 -7.19
CA ASN A 143 -11.51 -0.32 -6.96
C ASN A 143 -10.43 0.57 -7.61
N ILE A 144 -10.59 1.88 -7.52
CA ILE A 144 -9.64 2.87 -8.06
C ILE A 144 -8.73 3.44 -6.96
N ALA A 145 -7.60 4.02 -7.37
CA ALA A 145 -6.63 4.63 -6.45
C ALA A 145 -7.26 5.69 -5.52
N ASP A 146 -8.17 6.52 -6.04
CA ASP A 146 -8.91 7.52 -5.26
C ASP A 146 -9.69 6.91 -4.09
N ALA A 147 -10.34 5.77 -4.31
CA ALA A 147 -11.09 5.08 -3.27
C ALA A 147 -10.16 4.51 -2.19
N VAL A 148 -8.97 4.03 -2.58
CA VAL A 148 -7.95 3.58 -1.63
C VAL A 148 -7.51 4.73 -0.74
N VAL A 149 -7.08 5.86 -1.30
CA VAL A 149 -6.55 6.97 -0.50
C VAL A 149 -7.63 7.68 0.34
N THR A 150 -8.87 7.75 -0.15
CA THR A 150 -9.99 8.36 0.59
C THR A 150 -10.53 7.45 1.69
N SER A 151 -10.29 6.14 1.62
CA SER A 151 -10.68 5.19 2.68
C SER A 151 -9.82 5.28 3.94
N LEU A 152 -8.66 5.95 3.88
CA LEU A 152 -7.75 6.09 5.01
C LEU A 152 -8.42 6.85 6.16
N SER A 153 -8.68 6.16 7.26
CA SER A 153 -9.48 6.69 8.36
C SER A 153 -8.76 7.81 9.13
N LEU A 154 -9.50 8.57 9.94
CA LEU A 154 -8.95 9.59 10.84
C LEU A 154 -8.04 9.05 11.96
N ARG A 155 -8.01 7.73 12.21
CA ARG A 155 -7.13 7.11 13.21
C ARG A 155 -5.64 7.22 12.83
N LEU A 156 -5.36 7.35 11.54
CA LEU A 156 -3.99 7.49 11.05
C LEU A 156 -3.50 8.94 11.26
N PRO A 157 -2.38 9.18 11.97
CA PRO A 157 -1.79 10.51 12.00
C PRO A 157 -1.28 10.90 10.61
N ARG A 158 -1.49 12.16 10.21
CA ARG A 158 -0.94 12.71 8.96
C ARG A 158 0.30 13.52 9.28
N VAL A 159 1.42 13.12 8.70
CA VAL A 159 2.70 13.84 8.81
C VAL A 159 2.95 14.50 7.47
N TYR A 160 2.90 15.83 7.44
CA TYR A 160 3.20 16.60 6.24
C TYR A 160 4.70 16.85 6.17
N VAL A 161 5.32 16.38 5.11
CA VAL A 161 6.75 16.62 4.84
C VAL A 161 6.86 17.77 3.86
N THR A 162 7.75 18.71 4.17
CA THR A 162 8.18 19.75 3.23
C THR A 162 9.43 19.23 2.52
N HIS A 163 9.43 19.31 1.20
CA HIS A 163 10.59 19.02 0.36
C HIS A 163 11.37 20.31 0.09
#